data_AF-A0A834DUW9-F1
#
_entry.id   AF-A0A834DUW9-F1
#
_cell.length_a   1.000
_cell.length_b   1.000
_cell.length_c   1.000
_cell.angle_alpha   90.00
_cell.angle_beta   90.00
_cell.angle_gamma   90.00
#
_symmetry.space_group_name_H-M   'P 1'
#
loop_
_entity.id
_entity.type
_entity.pdbx_description
1 polymer ?
#
loop_
_entity_poly.entity_id
_entity_poly.type
_entity_poly.pdbx_seq_one_letter_code
_entity_poly.pdbx_strand_id
1 'polypeptide(L)'
;MLSFSHWLAREYIWFLVPYMVYDTCAMYLCEWYRTREQNRRDFRTIFRSYLSKNRLMITHHVAILLVLAPIAQLRGDRGDFFVGCIYTAELSTPFVSLGKILIQLKQQHTLLYKVNGILTLTTFFCCRILLFPFMYCSYGQQLKLNVLQVPFRIPFLCNVANAFLIAPQIYWFSLLCKKAAGLFDTPPGGKDG
;
A
#
# COMPACT_ATOMS: atom_id res chain seq x y z
N MET A 1 7.36 10.01 29.64
CA MET A 1 7.74 9.22 28.45
C MET A 1 7.02 7.89 28.59
N LEU A 2 5.83 7.73 27.98
CA LEU A 2 5.01 6.53 28.16
C LEU A 2 5.62 5.39 27.34
N SER A 3 6.36 4.51 28.01
CA SER A 3 6.92 3.27 27.46
C SER A 3 5.82 2.22 27.42
N PHE A 4 5.03 2.20 26.35
CA PHE A 4 4.02 1.16 26.14
C PHE A 4 4.30 0.48 24.80
N SER A 5 5.07 -0.61 24.86
CA SER A 5 5.06 -1.64 23.83
C SER A 5 3.66 -2.21 23.75
N HIS A 6 2.92 -1.90 22.69
CA HIS A 6 1.60 -2.46 22.48
C HIS A 6 1.75 -3.82 21.81
N TRP A 7 1.25 -4.88 22.47
CA TRP A 7 1.40 -6.27 22.01
C TRP A 7 1.00 -6.43 20.53
N LEU A 8 -0.09 -5.78 20.10
CA LEU A 8 -0.55 -5.85 18.70
C LEU A 8 0.50 -5.34 17.71
N ALA A 9 1.18 -4.24 18.01
CA ALA A 9 2.20 -3.67 17.12
C ALA A 9 3.45 -4.55 17.02
N ARG A 10 3.72 -5.36 18.06
CA ARG A 10 4.81 -6.34 18.11
C ARG A 10 4.44 -7.64 17.40
N GLU A 11 3.28 -8.21 17.71
CA GLU A 11 2.90 -9.54 17.22
C GLU A 11 2.44 -9.53 15.75
N TYR A 12 1.88 -8.41 15.27
CA TYR A 12 1.41 -8.30 13.89
C TYR A 12 2.53 -8.56 12.86
N ILE A 13 3.80 -8.33 13.22
CA ILE A 13 4.92 -8.58 12.31
C ILE A 13 5.09 -10.05 11.92
N TRP A 14 4.75 -10.96 12.84
CA TRP A 14 4.81 -12.40 12.60
C TRP A 14 3.76 -12.86 11.60
N PHE A 15 2.68 -12.09 11.45
CA PHE A 15 1.71 -12.26 10.37
C PHE A 15 2.17 -11.54 9.09
N LEU A 16 2.66 -10.31 9.21
CA LEU A 16 3.02 -9.44 8.09
C LEU A 16 4.13 -10.00 7.22
N VAL A 17 5.22 -10.50 7.82
CA VAL A 17 6.38 -11.03 7.08
C VAL A 17 6.00 -12.22 6.19
N PRO A 18 5.41 -13.32 6.69
CA PRO A 18 5.03 -14.44 5.84
C PRO A 18 3.97 -14.05 4.82
N TYR A 19 3.05 -13.14 5.15
CA TYR A 19 2.08 -12.60 4.19
C TYR A 19 2.76 -11.87 3.02
N MET A 20 3.73 -11.00 3.29
CA MET A 20 4.46 -10.25 2.26
C MET A 20 5.34 -11.16 1.39
N VAL A 21 5.93 -12.21 1.99
CA VAL A 21 6.65 -13.25 1.24
C VAL A 21 5.69 -14.00 0.33
N TYR A 22 4.54 -14.43 0.85
CA TYR A 22 3.51 -15.11 0.08
C TYR A 22 3.01 -14.26 -1.10
N ASP A 23 2.68 -12.97 -0.88
CA ASP A 23 2.19 -12.10 -1.95
C ASP A 23 3.23 -11.92 -3.05
N THR A 24 4.51 -11.76 -2.68
CA THR A 24 5.62 -11.69 -3.64
C THR A 24 5.72 -12.97 -4.48
N CYS A 25 5.61 -14.14 -3.84
CA CYS A 25 5.60 -15.42 -4.53
C CYS A 25 4.38 -15.57 -5.46
N ALA A 26 3.19 -15.18 -5.00
CA ALA A 26 1.96 -15.24 -5.78
C ALA A 26 2.01 -14.31 -7.00
N MET A 27 2.58 -13.11 -6.85
CA MET A 27 2.82 -12.18 -7.96
C MET A 27 3.77 -12.78 -9.01
N TYR A 28 4.84 -13.45 -8.57
CA TYR A 28 5.77 -14.13 -9.47
C TYR A 28 5.10 -15.29 -10.22
N LEU A 29 4.35 -16.14 -9.50
CA LEU A 29 3.62 -17.26 -10.08
C LEU A 29 2.58 -16.79 -11.12
N CYS A 30 1.84 -15.71 -10.83
CA CYS A 30 0.90 -15.12 -11.78
C CYS A 30 1.58 -14.73 -13.11
N GLU A 31 2.75 -14.07 -13.04
CA GLU A 31 3.50 -13.69 -14.26
C GLU A 31 4.09 -14.90 -14.98
N TRP A 32 4.53 -15.91 -14.22
CA TRP A 32 5.03 -17.17 -14.75
C TRP A 32 3.97 -17.89 -15.58
N TYR A 33 2.78 -18.13 -15.02
CA TYR A 33 1.68 -18.80 -15.72
C TYR A 33 1.24 -18.01 -16.95
N ARG A 34 1.05 -16.69 -16.80
CA ARG A 34 0.67 -15.80 -17.90
C ARG A 34 1.67 -15.85 -19.07
N THR A 35 2.97 -15.88 -18.77
CA THR A 35 4.00 -15.89 -19.81
C THR A 35 4.21 -17.28 -20.40
N ARG A 36 4.06 -18.34 -19.58
CA ARG A 36 4.20 -19.74 -20.00
C ARG A 36 3.11 -20.14 -21.00
N GLU A 37 1.88 -19.65 -20.83
CA GLU A 37 0.81 -19.83 -21.82
C GLU A 37 1.10 -19.12 -23.15
N GLN A 38 1.81 -17.99 -23.11
CA GLN A 38 2.09 -17.16 -24.29
C GLN A 38 3.40 -17.52 -25.04
N ASN A 39 4.37 -18.19 -24.41
CA ASN A 39 5.59 -18.70 -25.05
C ASN A 39 6.41 -19.58 -24.08
N ARG A 40 7.10 -20.61 -24.62
CA ARG A 40 8.15 -21.36 -23.89
C ARG A 40 9.43 -20.50 -23.76
N ARG A 41 9.41 -19.46 -22.92
CA ARG A 41 10.61 -18.64 -22.62
C ARG A 41 11.40 -19.24 -21.45
N ASP A 42 12.72 -19.08 -21.50
CA ASP A 42 13.62 -19.46 -20.41
C ASP A 42 13.29 -18.73 -19.10
N PHE A 43 13.56 -19.43 -17.98
CA PHE A 43 13.29 -18.94 -16.63
C PHE A 43 13.90 -17.55 -16.35
N ARG A 44 15.16 -17.33 -16.77
CA ARG A 44 15.87 -16.06 -16.56
C ARG A 44 15.20 -14.88 -17.27
N THR A 45 14.67 -15.13 -18.47
CA THR A 45 14.00 -14.11 -19.28
C THR A 45 12.65 -13.74 -18.68
N ILE A 46 11.90 -14.74 -18.18
CA ILE A 46 10.64 -14.52 -17.46
C ILE A 46 10.89 -13.72 -16.17
N PHE A 47 11.92 -14.09 -15.40
CA PHE A 47 12.26 -13.39 -14.16
C PHE A 47 12.67 -11.92 -14.40
N ARG A 48 13.52 -11.65 -15.40
CA ARG A 48 13.89 -10.27 -15.78
C ARG A 48 12.68 -9.45 -16.25
N SER A 49 11.82 -10.05 -17.07
CA SER A 49 10.56 -9.43 -17.52
C SER A 49 9.64 -9.11 -16.33
N TYR A 50 9.47 -10.05 -15.40
CA TYR A 50 8.70 -9.86 -14.17
C TYR A 50 9.23 -8.67 -13.36
N LEU A 51 10.54 -8.64 -13.11
CA LEU A 51 11.18 -7.57 -12.36
C LEU A 51 10.94 -6.21 -13.03
N SER A 52 11.15 -6.13 -14.35
CA SER A 52 10.99 -4.87 -15.10
C SER A 52 9.55 -4.37 -15.17
N LYS A 53 8.57 -5.26 -15.33
CA LYS A 53 7.15 -4.88 -15.43
C LYS A 53 6.56 -4.47 -14.08
N ASN A 54 6.96 -5.15 -13.01
CA ASN A 54 6.40 -4.97 -11.67
C ASN A 54 7.35 -4.22 -10.70
N ARG A 55 8.34 -3.48 -11.22
CA ARG A 55 9.40 -2.80 -10.43
C ARG A 55 8.84 -2.10 -9.19
N LEU A 56 7.82 -1.27 -9.35
CA LEU A 56 7.28 -0.46 -8.26
C LEU A 56 6.70 -1.33 -7.12
N MET A 57 5.94 -2.37 -7.45
CA MET A 57 5.36 -3.28 -6.46
C MET A 57 6.42 -4.16 -5.81
N ILE A 58 7.39 -4.66 -6.58
CA ILE A 58 8.49 -5.49 -6.05
C ILE A 58 9.37 -4.67 -5.11
N THR A 59 9.78 -3.46 -5.53
CA THR A 59 10.54 -2.54 -4.68
C THR A 59 9.80 -2.23 -3.38
N HIS A 60 8.48 -2.05 -3.43
CA HIS A 60 7.66 -1.86 -2.25
C HIS A 60 7.71 -3.04 -1.29
N HIS A 61 7.51 -4.28 -1.78
CA HIS A 61 7.58 -5.49 -0.95
C HIS A 61 8.98 -5.72 -0.37
N VAL A 62 10.01 -5.52 -1.17
CA VAL A 62 11.41 -5.64 -0.72
C VAL A 62 11.71 -4.59 0.35
N ALA A 63 11.24 -3.34 0.20
CA ALA A 63 11.41 -2.32 1.22
C ALA A 63 10.64 -2.65 2.51
N ILE A 64 9.44 -3.21 2.42
CA ILE A 64 8.70 -3.67 3.60
C ILE A 64 9.47 -4.78 4.32
N LEU A 65 9.94 -5.80 3.58
CA LEU A 65 10.59 -6.99 4.15
C LEU A 65 12.00 -6.71 4.69
N LEU A 66 12.81 -5.92 3.97
CA LEU A 66 14.23 -5.71 4.31
C LEU A 66 14.48 -4.45 5.14
N VAL A 67 13.55 -3.51 5.16
CA VAL A 67 13.73 -2.23 5.86
C VAL A 67 12.67 -2.06 6.96
N LEU A 68 11.39 -2.05 6.60
CA LEU A 68 10.34 -1.73 7.59
C LEU A 68 10.14 -2.81 8.63
N ALA A 69 10.16 -4.09 8.24
CA ALA A 69 9.99 -5.19 9.17
C ALA A 69 11.16 -5.26 10.19
N PRO A 70 12.44 -5.24 9.78
CA PRO A 70 13.55 -5.19 10.74
C PRO A 70 13.50 -3.97 11.66
N ILE A 71 13.19 -2.78 11.12
CA ILE A 71 13.01 -1.57 11.94
C ILE A 71 11.89 -1.77 12.95
N ALA A 72 10.76 -2.34 12.54
CA ALA A 72 9.61 -2.59 13.41
C ALA A 72 9.92 -3.61 14.53
N GLN A 73 10.82 -4.58 14.29
CA GLN A 73 11.29 -5.53 15.31
C GLN A 73 12.37 -4.95 16.23
N LEU A 74 13.29 -4.13 15.69
CA LEU A 74 14.46 -3.61 16.42
C LEU A 74 14.18 -2.31 17.18
N ARG A 75 12.98 -1.72 17.05
CA ARG A 75 12.61 -0.44 17.67
C ARG A 75 12.55 -0.44 19.20
N GLY A 76 12.57 -1.61 19.85
CA GLY A 76 12.34 -1.74 21.30
C GLY A 76 10.97 -1.21 21.69
N ASP A 77 10.89 -0.47 22.81
CA ASP A 77 9.64 0.07 23.36
C ASP A 77 9.23 1.45 22.80
N ARG A 78 9.71 1.81 21.60
CA ARG A 78 9.48 3.12 21.00
C ARG A 78 8.77 3.01 19.66
N GLY A 79 7.89 3.97 19.40
CA GLY A 79 7.28 4.15 18.08
C GLY A 79 6.06 3.28 17.81
N ASP A 80 5.44 2.68 18.83
CA ASP A 80 4.29 1.76 18.69
C ASP A 80 3.11 2.42 17.98
N PHE A 81 2.88 3.67 18.32
CA PHE A 81 1.88 4.49 17.67
C PHE A 81 2.13 4.61 16.16
N PHE A 82 3.34 4.96 15.74
CA PHE A 82 3.67 5.14 14.32
C PHE A 82 3.62 3.81 13.55
N VAL A 83 4.16 2.73 14.12
CA VAL A 83 4.12 1.40 13.49
C VAL A 83 2.68 0.89 13.37
N GLY A 84 1.89 1.02 14.44
CA GLY A 84 0.47 0.66 14.43
C GLY A 84 -0.32 1.47 13.40
N CYS A 85 -0.07 2.77 13.30
CA CYS A 85 -0.62 3.62 12.24
C CYS A 85 -0.25 3.06 10.85
N ILE A 86 1.02 2.76 10.58
CA ILE A 86 1.47 2.23 9.29
C ILE A 86 0.75 0.91 8.95
N TYR A 87 0.48 0.02 9.92
CA TYR A 87 -0.28 -1.20 9.66
C TYR A 87 -1.73 -0.96 9.21
N THR A 88 -2.35 0.17 9.60
CA THR A 88 -3.69 0.51 9.11
C THR A 88 -3.73 0.71 7.59
N ALA A 89 -2.60 0.95 6.94
CA ALA A 89 -2.49 1.02 5.48
C ALA A 89 -2.93 -0.28 4.78
N GLU A 90 -2.85 -1.43 5.46
CA GLU A 90 -3.29 -2.71 4.91
C GLU A 90 -4.81 -2.81 4.75
N LEU A 91 -5.58 -1.96 5.44
CA LEU A 91 -7.04 -1.98 5.34
C LEU A 91 -7.55 -1.69 3.91
N SER A 92 -6.80 -0.92 3.12
CA SER A 92 -7.19 -0.65 1.72
C SER A 92 -6.87 -1.81 0.76
N THR A 93 -5.93 -2.69 1.13
CA THR A 93 -5.43 -3.81 0.30
C THR A 93 -6.54 -4.76 -0.19
N PRO A 94 -7.52 -5.20 0.63
CA PRO A 94 -8.60 -6.06 0.15
C PRO A 94 -9.45 -5.40 -0.96
N PHE A 95 -9.74 -4.10 -0.85
CA PHE A 95 -10.54 -3.39 -1.86
C PHE A 95 -9.78 -3.20 -3.18
N VAL A 96 -8.48 -2.89 -3.10
CA VAL A 96 -7.60 -2.83 -4.29
C VAL A 96 -7.53 -4.19 -4.99
N SER A 97 -7.41 -5.27 -4.20
CA SER A 97 -7.31 -6.64 -4.72
C SER A 97 -8.62 -7.11 -5.34
N LEU A 98 -9.75 -6.88 -4.68
CA LEU A 98 -11.08 -7.18 -5.22
C LEU A 98 -11.32 -6.44 -6.54
N GLY A 99 -10.89 -5.18 -6.63
CA GLY A 99 -10.97 -4.40 -7.87
C GLY A 99 -10.20 -5.06 -9.02
N LYS A 100 -9.00 -5.62 -8.76
CA LYS A 100 -8.24 -6.37 -9.77
C LYS A 100 -8.93 -7.66 -10.19
N ILE A 101 -9.49 -8.42 -9.23
CA ILE A 101 -10.23 -9.66 -9.50
C ILE A 101 -11.44 -9.38 -10.39
N LEU A 102 -12.23 -8.36 -10.07
CA LEU A 102 -13.42 -7.99 -10.86
C LEU A 102 -13.06 -7.58 -12.30
N ILE A 103 -11.90 -6.97 -12.52
CA ILE A 103 -11.40 -6.65 -13.87
C ILE A 103 -11.02 -7.92 -14.62
N GLN A 104 -10.33 -8.86 -13.97
CA GLN A 104 -9.99 -10.14 -14.57
C GLN A 104 -11.24 -10.94 -14.95
N LEU A 105 -12.31 -10.86 -14.15
CA LEU A 105 -13.61 -11.45 -14.42
C LEU A 105 -14.49 -10.64 -15.39
N LYS A 106 -13.98 -9.53 -15.96
CA LYS A 106 -14.71 -8.61 -16.86
C LYS A 106 -16.01 -8.05 -16.26
N GLN A 107 -16.12 -7.96 -14.93
CA GLN A 107 -17.31 -7.48 -14.21
C GLN A 107 -17.30 -5.98 -13.91
N GLN A 108 -16.62 -5.17 -14.73
CA GLN A 108 -16.46 -3.73 -14.51
C GLN A 108 -17.78 -2.94 -14.62
N HIS A 109 -18.80 -3.50 -15.29
CA HIS A 109 -20.12 -2.90 -15.43
C HIS A 109 -21.00 -3.06 -14.19
N THR A 110 -20.62 -3.93 -13.26
CA THR A 110 -21.45 -4.27 -12.08
C THR A 110 -21.47 -3.15 -11.05
N LEU A 111 -22.57 -3.07 -10.28
CA LEU A 111 -22.65 -2.17 -9.12
C LEU A 111 -21.54 -2.48 -8.11
N LEU A 112 -21.21 -3.76 -7.92
CA LEU A 112 -20.13 -4.21 -7.04
C LEU A 112 -18.79 -3.56 -7.40
N TYR A 113 -18.44 -3.49 -8.69
CA TYR A 113 -17.20 -2.84 -9.13
C TYR A 113 -17.21 -1.33 -8.83
N LYS A 114 -18.34 -0.65 -9.03
CA LYS A 114 -18.48 0.79 -8.73
C LYS A 114 -18.36 1.07 -7.22
N VAL A 115 -19.08 0.31 -6.40
CA VAL A 115 -19.03 0.42 -4.93
C VAL A 115 -17.63 0.10 -4.42
N ASN A 116 -17.01 -0.99 -4.89
CA ASN A 116 -15.62 -1.31 -4.53
C ASN A 116 -14.64 -0.22 -4.96
N GLY A 117 -14.87 0.45 -6.10
CA GLY A 117 -14.09 1.60 -6.54
C GLY A 117 -14.13 2.75 -5.53
N ILE A 118 -15.33 3.12 -5.06
CA ILE A 118 -15.51 4.15 -4.02
C ILE A 118 -14.81 3.72 -2.72
N LEU A 119 -15.06 2.49 -2.26
CA LEU A 119 -14.42 1.94 -1.05
C LEU A 119 -12.89 1.94 -1.17
N THR A 120 -12.35 1.58 -2.33
CA THR A 120 -10.91 1.63 -2.60
C THR A 120 -10.39 3.05 -2.46
N LEU A 121 -11.02 4.04 -3.10
CA LEU A 121 -10.57 5.44 -3.03
C LEU A 121 -10.64 5.98 -1.60
N THR A 122 -11.75 5.79 -0.91
CA THR A 122 -11.96 6.28 0.46
C THR A 122 -10.98 5.65 1.43
N THR A 123 -10.85 4.32 1.42
CA THR A 123 -9.93 3.63 2.34
C THR A 123 -8.47 3.92 2.03
N PHE A 124 -8.09 4.01 0.75
CA PHE A 124 -6.72 4.37 0.38
C PHE A 124 -6.38 5.79 0.83
N PHE A 125 -7.29 6.75 0.62
CA PHE A 125 -7.09 8.13 1.07
C PHE A 125 -6.98 8.22 2.59
N CYS A 126 -7.94 7.66 3.33
CA CYS A 126 -7.97 7.75 4.78
C CYS A 126 -6.81 7.00 5.45
N CYS A 127 -6.59 5.74 5.05
CA CYS A 127 -5.64 4.85 5.73
C CYS A 127 -4.20 4.97 5.23
N ARG A 128 -3.96 5.60 4.08
CA ARG A 128 -2.60 5.74 3.51
C ARG A 128 -2.14 7.17 3.32
N ILE A 129 -3.03 8.09 2.96
CA ILE A 129 -2.67 9.49 2.72
C ILE A 129 -2.86 10.33 3.99
N LEU A 130 -4.09 10.39 4.51
CA LEU A 130 -4.42 11.16 5.72
C LEU A 130 -3.74 10.63 6.99
N LEU A 131 -3.33 9.37 6.97
CA LEU A 131 -2.58 8.75 8.05
C LEU A 131 -1.31 9.55 8.41
N PHE A 132 -0.56 10.05 7.42
CA PHE A 132 0.68 10.78 7.68
C PHE A 132 0.42 12.14 8.38
N PRO A 133 -0.44 13.04 7.86
CA PRO A 133 -0.85 14.23 8.60
C PRO A 133 -1.39 13.91 10.00
N PHE A 134 -2.22 12.87 10.13
CA PHE A 134 -2.75 12.44 11.42
C PHE A 134 -1.63 12.07 12.41
N MET A 135 -0.65 11.26 11.99
CA MET A 135 0.49 10.90 12.82
C MET A 135 1.25 12.14 13.33
N TYR A 136 1.50 13.13 12.47
CA TYR A 136 2.20 14.36 12.85
C TYR A 136 1.37 15.24 13.79
N CYS A 137 0.07 15.36 13.53
CA CYS A 137 -0.86 16.11 14.39
C CYS A 137 -0.98 15.50 15.78
N SER A 138 -1.18 14.18 15.88
CA SER A 138 -1.26 13.48 17.17
C SER A 138 0.04 13.58 17.95
N TYR A 139 1.20 13.47 17.28
CA TYR A 139 2.50 13.67 17.91
C TYR A 139 2.69 15.11 18.43
N GLY A 140 2.28 16.11 17.64
CA GLY A 140 2.31 17.52 18.04
C GLY A 140 1.44 17.80 19.26
N GLN A 141 0.21 17.27 19.29
CA GLN A 141 -0.70 17.40 20.44
C GLN A 141 -0.12 16.77 21.71
N GLN A 142 0.49 15.59 21.62
CA GLN A 142 1.11 14.93 22.77
C GLN A 142 2.26 15.74 23.38
N LEU A 143 3.01 16.47 22.55
CA LEU A 143 4.12 17.33 22.99
C LEU A 143 3.71 18.79 23.21
N LYS A 144 2.42 19.14 23.07
CA LYS A 144 1.90 20.52 23.11
C LYS A 144 2.64 21.47 22.16
N LEU A 145 2.98 20.99 20.97
CA LEU A 145 3.67 21.74 19.93
C LEU A 145 2.70 22.17 18.84
N ASN A 146 3.00 23.30 18.20
CA ASN A 146 2.34 23.67 16.95
C ASN A 146 2.71 22.66 15.85
N VAL A 147 1.74 22.27 15.01
CA VAL A 147 1.92 21.25 13.96
C VAL A 147 3.09 21.58 13.01
N LEU A 148 3.31 22.87 12.72
CA LEU A 148 4.43 23.36 11.90
C LEU A 148 5.82 23.09 12.51
N GLN A 149 5.90 22.96 13.84
CA GLN A 149 7.16 22.70 14.54
C GLN A 149 7.48 21.20 14.66
N VAL A 150 6.48 20.33 14.42
CA VAL A 150 6.62 18.88 14.57
C VAL A 150 7.72 18.29 13.68
N PRO A 151 7.82 18.62 12.38
CA PRO A 151 8.89 18.09 11.53
C PRO A 151 10.30 18.44 12.03
N PHE A 152 10.48 19.59 12.67
CA PHE A 152 11.78 20.03 13.18
C PHE A 152 12.16 19.36 14.51
N ARG A 153 11.21 18.73 15.20
CA ARG A 153 11.41 18.02 16.47
C ARG A 153 11.57 16.52 16.29
N ILE A 154 10.98 15.95 15.25
CA ILE A 154 11.18 14.57 14.85
C ILE A 154 12.60 14.43 14.25
N PRO A 155 13.38 13.38 14.57
CA PRO A 155 14.68 13.14 13.96
C PRO A 155 14.60 13.20 12.43
N PHE A 156 15.55 13.89 11.80
CA PHE A 156 15.55 14.11 10.35
C PHE A 156 15.35 12.81 9.56
N LEU A 157 16.04 11.74 9.95
CA LEU A 157 15.93 10.43 9.31
C LEU A 157 14.50 9.85 9.36
N CYS A 158 13.74 10.09 10.43
CA CYS A 158 12.35 9.65 10.54
C CYS A 158 11.44 10.42 9.58
N ASN A 159 11.65 11.72 9.40
CA ASN A 159 10.91 12.49 8.39
C ASN A 159 11.24 12.03 6.97
N VAL A 160 12.52 11.76 6.69
CA VAL A 160 12.95 11.21 5.40
C VAL A 160 12.32 9.84 5.15
N ALA A 161 12.32 8.95 6.15
CA ALA A 161 11.66 7.65 6.06
C ALA A 161 10.16 7.79 5.78
N ASN A 162 9.46 8.68 6.50
CA ASN A 162 8.04 8.95 6.27
C ASN A 162 7.78 9.51 4.87
N ALA A 163 8.65 10.39 4.37
CA ALA A 163 8.55 10.93 3.01
C ALA A 163 8.70 9.82 1.95
N PHE A 164 9.65 8.91 2.14
CA PHE A 164 9.81 7.73 1.27
C PHE A 164 8.61 6.78 1.35
N LEU A 165 7.94 6.69 2.50
CA LEU A 165 6.76 5.85 2.65
C LEU A 165 5.52 6.44 1.99
N ILE A 166 5.27 7.75 2.10
CA ILE A 166 4.10 8.40 1.52
C ILE A 166 4.22 8.64 0.01
N ALA A 167 5.43 8.86 -0.51
CA ALA A 167 5.66 9.13 -1.93
C ALA A 167 5.02 8.11 -2.89
N PRO A 168 5.24 6.78 -2.74
CA PRO A 168 4.58 5.80 -3.59
C PRO A 168 3.06 5.76 -3.37
N GLN A 169 2.57 6.05 -2.16
CA GLN A 169 1.12 6.09 -1.86
C GLN A 169 0.44 7.23 -2.62
N ILE A 170 1.03 8.43 -2.63
CA ILE A 170 0.50 9.57 -3.41
C ILE A 170 0.49 9.23 -4.90
N TYR A 171 1.58 8.62 -5.41
CA TYR A 171 1.66 8.20 -6.79
C TYR A 171 0.54 7.21 -7.15
N TRP A 172 0.36 6.13 -6.38
CA TRP A 172 -0.70 5.15 -6.62
C TRP A 172 -2.10 5.74 -6.48
N PHE A 173 -2.32 6.62 -5.50
CA PHE A 173 -3.59 7.30 -5.35
C PHE A 173 -3.92 8.15 -6.56
N SER A 174 -2.94 8.86 -7.13
CA SER A 174 -3.13 9.64 -8.36
C SER A 174 -3.54 8.74 -9.55
N LEU A 175 -2.98 7.53 -9.65
CA LEU A 175 -3.36 6.56 -10.68
C LEU A 175 -4.77 6.01 -10.46
N LEU A 176 -5.16 5.75 -9.21
CA LEU A 176 -6.50 5.31 -8.87
C LEU A 176 -7.54 6.39 -9.21
N CYS A 177 -7.26 7.66 -8.88
CA CYS A 177 -8.12 8.78 -9.23
C CYS A 177 -8.25 8.95 -10.75
N LYS A 178 -7.15 8.86 -11.51
CA LYS A 178 -7.19 8.90 -12.99
C LYS A 178 -8.05 7.78 -13.57
N LYS A 179 -7.92 6.57 -13.04
CA LYS A 179 -8.73 5.43 -13.46
C LYS A 179 -10.21 5.60 -13.11
N ALA A 180 -10.51 6.17 -11.94
CA ALA A 180 -11.87 6.48 -11.52
C ALA A 180 -12.50 7.56 -12.42
N ALA A 181 -11.78 8.63 -12.72
CA ALA A 181 -12.24 9.68 -13.64
C ALA A 181 -12.62 9.11 -15.02
N GLY A 182 -11.76 8.28 -15.62
CA GLY A 182 -12.06 7.64 -16.90
C GLY A 182 -13.29 6.72 -16.89
N LEU A 183 -13.67 6.16 -15.74
CA LEU A 183 -14.91 5.37 -15.58
C LEU A 183 -16.16 6.24 -15.55
N PHE A 184 -16.06 7.49 -15.08
CA PHE A 184 -17.17 8.45 -15.05
C PHE A 184 -17.29 9.24 -16.36
N ASP A 185 -16.19 9.45 -17.08
CA ASP A 185 -16.15 10.14 -18.37
C ASP A 185 -16.66 9.27 -19.53
N THR A 186 -16.85 7.96 -19.33
CA THR A 186 -17.47 7.10 -20.34
C THR A 186 -18.99 7.33 -20.29
N PRO A 187 -19.60 7.99 -21.28
CA PRO A 187 -21.05 8.17 -21.29
C PRO A 187 -21.71 6.78 -21.29
N PRO A 188 -22.86 6.60 -20.61
CA PRO A 188 -23.66 5.40 -20.79
C PRO A 188 -23.99 5.34 -22.28
N GLY A 189 -23.41 4.36 -22.98
CA GLY A 189 -23.59 4.21 -24.41
C GLY A 189 -25.05 4.32 -24.78
N GLY A 190 -25.32 5.24 -25.71
CA GLY A 190 -26.57 5.27 -26.45
C GLY A 190 -26.84 3.85 -26.97
N LYS A 191 -28.05 3.38 -26.69
CA LYS A 191 -28.62 2.26 -27.42
C LYS A 191 -28.86 2.74 -28.84
N ASP A 192 -27.96 2.42 -29.76
CA ASP A 192 -28.25 2.37 -31.19
C ASP A 192 -28.02 0.94 -31.66
N GLY A 193 -29.10 0.33 -32.17
CA GLY A 193 -29.21 -1.06 -32.60
C GLY A 193 -30.58 -1.63 -32.26
#